data_AF-A0AB34R954-F1
#
_entry.id   AF-A0AB34R954-F1
#
_cell.length_a   1.000
_cell.length_b   1.000
_cell.length_c   1.000
_cell.angle_alpha   90.00
_cell.angle_beta   90.00
_cell.angle_gamma   90.00
#
_symmetry.space_group_name_H-M   'P 1'
#
loop_
_entity.id
_entity.type
_entity.pdbx_description
1 polymer ?
#
loop_
_entity_poly.entity_id
_entity_poly.type
_entity_poly.pdbx_seq_one_letter_code
_entity_poly.pdbx_strand_id
1 'polypeptide(L)'
;MSSGKQKVVWNVTFPQKGKHEVFFYYTEFGDLDSFTIGVPENLKILRSYTVFDGKKEQEVIISLSKKEKGTWVSLGIFDFSINARVTLSDKAINKDYRQGLVTDAVKWVKIISSDVF
;
A
#
# COMPACT_ATOMS: atom_id res chain seq x y z
N MET A 1 -4.13 20.43 -4.15
CA MET A 1 -4.68 19.29 -4.91
C MET A 1 -3.67 18.17 -4.87
N SER A 2 -4.10 16.97 -4.49
CA SER A 2 -3.33 15.74 -4.42
C SER A 2 -2.89 15.33 -5.84
N SER A 3 -1.61 15.57 -6.17
CA SER A 3 -1.10 15.62 -7.56
C SER A 3 -0.15 14.49 -7.93
N GLY A 4 0.12 13.57 -7.00
CA GLY A 4 1.12 12.51 -7.14
C GLY A 4 2.57 12.99 -6.92
N LYS A 5 2.76 14.25 -6.51
CA LYS A 5 4.08 14.85 -6.24
C LYS A 5 4.62 14.45 -4.87
N GLN A 6 3.76 14.23 -3.89
CA GLN A 6 4.16 13.78 -2.57
C GLN A 6 4.16 12.26 -2.55
N LYS A 7 5.28 11.67 -2.12
CA LYS A 7 5.48 10.23 -2.13
C LYS A 7 6.20 9.78 -0.88
N VAL A 8 5.82 8.61 -0.38
CA VAL A 8 6.59 7.86 0.60
C VAL A 8 7.09 6.60 -0.08
N VAL A 9 8.37 6.29 0.15
CA VAL A 9 9.07 5.20 -0.51
C VAL A 9 9.72 4.32 0.54
N TRP A 10 9.38 3.04 0.53
CA TRP A 10 10.09 2.02 1.29
C TRP A 10 10.91 1.18 0.32
N ASN A 11 12.21 1.06 0.58
CA ASN A 11 13.13 0.24 -0.19
C ASN A 11 13.63 -0.91 0.68
N VAL A 12 13.84 -2.07 0.07
CA VAL A 12 14.46 -3.22 0.73
C VAL A 12 15.42 -3.91 -0.24
N THR A 13 16.52 -4.41 0.31
CA THR A 13 17.46 -5.28 -0.39
C THR A 13 17.36 -6.66 0.25
N PHE A 14 16.78 -7.62 -0.49
CA PHE A 14 16.65 -8.99 -0.03
C PHE A 14 17.98 -9.73 -0.12
N PRO A 15 18.26 -10.64 0.84
CA PRO A 15 19.44 -11.50 0.75
C PRO A 15 19.35 -12.51 -0.41
N GLN A 16 18.12 -12.83 -0.86
CA GLN A 16 17.84 -13.79 -1.91
C GLN A 16 16.60 -13.36 -2.71
N LYS A 17 16.58 -13.69 -4.00
CA LYS A 17 15.41 -13.49 -4.87
C LYS A 17 14.27 -14.43 -4.45
N GLY A 18 13.03 -14.06 -4.76
CA GLY A 18 11.87 -14.94 -4.65
C GLY A 18 10.55 -14.25 -4.34
N LYS A 19 9.51 -15.07 -4.20
CA LYS A 19 8.14 -14.61 -3.95
C LYS A 19 7.96 -14.09 -2.54
N HIS A 20 7.40 -12.89 -2.44
CA HIS A 20 6.96 -12.32 -1.17
C HIS A 20 5.55 -11.76 -1.31
N GLU A 21 4.74 -11.94 -0.28
CA GLU A 21 3.52 -11.15 -0.11
C GLU A 21 3.87 -9.83 0.59
N VAL A 22 3.36 -8.73 0.05
CA VAL A 22 3.65 -7.40 0.55
C VAL A 22 2.42 -6.85 1.24
N PHE A 23 2.61 -6.31 2.44
CA PHE A 23 1.54 -5.68 3.21
C PHE A 23 1.92 -4.27 3.59
N PHE A 24 0.94 -3.40 3.69
CA PHE A 24 1.06 -2.12 4.38
C PHE A 24 0.16 -2.10 5.60
N TYR A 25 0.55 -1.35 6.62
CA TYR A 25 -0.31 -1.10 7.77
C TYR A 25 -1.21 0.09 7.47
N TYR A 26 -2.52 -0.13 7.48
CA TYR A 26 -3.49 0.93 7.18
C TYR A 26 -3.82 1.74 8.43
N THR A 27 -3.52 3.04 8.37
CA THR A 27 -3.84 3.99 9.44
C THR A 27 -4.30 5.32 8.86
N GLU A 28 -5.04 6.08 9.66
CA GLU A 28 -5.64 7.38 9.33
C GLU A 28 -5.34 8.37 10.48
N PHE A 29 -5.39 9.68 10.23
CA PHE A 29 -5.11 10.69 11.26
C PHE A 29 -6.27 10.81 12.26
N GLY A 30 -6.29 9.93 13.28
CA GLY A 30 -7.23 10.01 14.41
C GLY A 30 -8.70 9.76 14.04
N ASP A 31 -9.60 9.90 15.02
CA ASP A 31 -11.06 9.69 14.85
C ASP A 31 -11.81 10.97 14.46
N LEU A 32 -11.11 12.11 14.48
CA LEU A 32 -11.58 13.46 14.14
C LEU A 32 -10.91 13.96 12.86
N ASP A 33 -10.56 13.05 11.94
CA ASP A 33 -9.89 13.46 10.73
C ASP A 33 -10.85 14.25 9.84
N SER A 34 -10.58 15.54 9.66
CA SER A 34 -11.32 16.43 8.75
C SER A 34 -11.36 15.93 7.30
N PHE A 35 -10.53 14.94 6.94
CA PHE A 35 -10.54 14.25 5.65
C PHE A 35 -11.64 13.18 5.51
N THR A 36 -12.25 12.73 6.60
CA THR A 36 -13.30 11.69 6.61
C THR A 36 -14.65 12.17 7.18
N ILE A 37 -14.70 13.38 7.75
CA ILE A 37 -15.96 14.00 8.18
C ILE A 37 -16.88 14.14 6.97
N GLY A 38 -18.05 13.50 7.02
CA GLY A 38 -19.05 13.50 5.94
C GLY A 38 -18.83 12.45 4.84
N VAL A 39 -17.79 11.62 4.94
CA VAL A 39 -17.59 10.49 4.01
C VAL A 39 -18.56 9.36 4.37
N PRO A 40 -19.44 8.93 3.44
CA PRO A 40 -20.37 7.83 3.69
C PRO A 40 -19.65 6.56 4.14
N GLU A 41 -20.23 5.82 5.08
CA GLU A 41 -19.60 4.62 5.65
C GLU A 41 -19.38 3.50 4.62
N ASN A 42 -20.17 3.51 3.55
CA ASN A 42 -20.02 2.63 2.39
C ASN A 42 -18.98 3.12 1.36
N LEU A 43 -18.38 4.30 1.56
CA LEU A 43 -17.40 4.83 0.61
C LEU A 43 -16.10 4.03 0.74
N LYS A 44 -15.64 3.52 -0.41
CA LYS A 44 -14.32 2.92 -0.53
C LYS A 44 -13.26 3.99 -0.74
N ILE A 45 -12.23 3.98 0.10
CA ILE A 45 -11.04 4.82 -0.03
C ILE A 45 -10.07 4.11 -0.98
N LEU A 46 -9.74 4.74 -2.10
CA LEU A 46 -8.85 4.16 -3.11
C LEU A 46 -7.43 4.69 -2.95
N ARG A 47 -6.45 3.79 -2.73
CA ARG A 47 -5.02 4.15 -2.64
C ARG A 47 -4.25 3.60 -3.83
N SER A 48 -3.42 4.44 -4.46
CA SER A 48 -2.48 4.04 -5.53
C SER A 48 -1.10 3.80 -4.93
N TYR A 49 -0.69 2.53 -4.97
CA TYR A 49 0.66 2.10 -4.68
C TYR A 49 1.39 1.76 -5.98
N THR A 50 2.71 1.83 -5.95
CA THR A 50 3.56 1.27 -7.01
C THR A 50 4.56 0.32 -6.36
N VAL A 51 4.60 -0.92 -6.85
CA VAL A 51 5.54 -1.95 -6.40
C VAL A 51 6.59 -2.17 -7.49
N PHE A 52 7.85 -1.93 -7.17
CA PHE A 52 8.99 -2.28 -8.02
C PHE A 52 9.53 -3.64 -7.59
N ASP A 53 9.47 -4.61 -8.51
CA ASP A 53 9.95 -5.97 -8.26
C ASP A 53 11.47 -6.15 -8.44
N GLY A 54 12.16 -5.05 -8.78
CA GLY A 54 13.58 -5.04 -9.13
C GLY A 54 13.85 -5.11 -10.63
N LYS A 55 12.81 -5.31 -11.45
CA LYS A 55 12.87 -5.24 -12.91
C LYS A 55 11.88 -4.22 -13.45
N LYS A 56 10.65 -4.20 -12.93
CA LYS A 56 9.57 -3.32 -13.39
C LYS A 56 8.73 -2.80 -12.23
N GLU A 57 8.06 -1.68 -12.50
CA GLU A 57 7.06 -1.10 -11.62
C GLU A 57 5.66 -1.61 -11.98
N GLN A 58 4.83 -1.85 -10.96
CA GLN A 58 3.46 -2.31 -11.09
C GLN A 58 2.56 -1.41 -10.23
N GLU A 59 1.55 -0.76 -10.83
CA GLU A 59 0.56 0.02 -10.08
C GLU A 59 -0.45 -0.94 -9.43
N VAL A 60 -0.72 -0.70 -8.14
CA VAL A 60 -1.68 -1.47 -7.34
C VAL A 60 -2.67 -0.49 -6.74
N ILE A 61 -3.94 -0.67 -7.07
CA ILE A 61 -5.03 0.14 -6.51
C ILE A 61 -5.75 -0.70 -5.44
N ILE A 62 -5.72 -0.22 -4.20
CA ILE A 62 -6.39 -0.87 -3.08
C ILE A 62 -7.65 -0.10 -2.70
N SER A 63 -8.73 -0.85 -2.48
CA SER A 63 -10.03 -0.34 -2.07
C SER A 63 -10.27 -0.65 -0.59
N LEU A 64 -10.18 0.37 0.25
CA LEU A 64 -10.25 0.28 1.71
C LEU A 64 -11.60 0.76 2.21
N SER A 65 -12.04 0.23 3.34
CA SER A 65 -13.13 0.79 4.15
C SER A 65 -12.61 1.09 5.56
N LYS A 66 -13.49 1.63 6.42
CA LYS A 66 -13.14 1.88 7.82
C LYS A 66 -12.79 0.60 8.59
N LYS A 67 -13.24 -0.57 8.13
CA LYS A 67 -12.99 -1.87 8.78
C LYS A 67 -11.53 -2.30 8.73
N GLU A 68 -10.79 -1.87 7.71
CA GLU A 68 -9.38 -2.19 7.56
C GLU A 68 -8.47 -1.26 8.41
N LYS A 69 -9.00 -0.22 9.07
CA LYS A 69 -8.21 0.69 9.92
C LYS A 69 -7.54 -0.11 11.04
N GLY A 70 -6.24 0.10 11.21
CA GLY A 70 -5.43 -0.59 12.22
C GLY A 70 -5.05 -2.03 11.85
N THR A 71 -5.16 -2.41 10.58
CA THR A 71 -4.83 -3.77 10.12
C THR A 71 -3.72 -3.78 9.05
N TRP A 72 -3.11 -4.95 8.85
CA TRP A 72 -2.20 -5.21 7.72
C TRP A 72 -3.01 -5.59 6.49
N VAL A 73 -2.90 -4.80 5.43
CA VAL A 73 -3.60 -5.03 4.16
C VAL A 73 -2.60 -5.46 3.10
N SER A 74 -2.91 -6.53 2.39
CA SER A 74 -2.06 -7.06 1.32
C SER A 74 -2.12 -6.18 0.07
N LEU A 75 -0.95 -5.85 -0.48
CA LEU A 75 -0.78 -5.32 -1.84
C LEU A 75 -0.73 -6.44 -2.88
N GLY A 76 -0.62 -7.70 -2.44
CA GLY A 76 -0.49 -8.88 -3.28
C GLY A 76 0.88 -9.55 -3.18
N ILE A 77 1.04 -10.58 -4.01
CA ILE A 77 2.23 -11.43 -4.08
C ILE A 77 3.04 -11.05 -5.32
N PHE A 78 4.33 -10.84 -5.13
CA PHE A 78 5.25 -10.47 -6.20
C PHE A 78 6.51 -11.34 -6.16
N ASP A 79 7.06 -11.61 -7.34
CA ASP A 79 8.35 -12.30 -7.47
C ASP A 79 9.48 -11.27 -7.56
N PHE A 80 10.18 -11.07 -6.45
CA PHE A 80 11.19 -10.04 -6.31
C PHE A 80 12.58 -10.51 -6.75
N SER A 81 13.33 -9.59 -7.35
CA SER A 81 14.77 -9.72 -7.43
C SER A 81 15.43 -9.38 -6.07
N ILE A 82 16.65 -8.85 -6.07
CA ILE A 82 17.36 -8.45 -4.86
C ILE A 82 16.86 -7.10 -4.33
N ASN A 83 16.69 -6.09 -5.18
CA ASN A 83 16.21 -4.78 -4.75
C ASN A 83 14.72 -4.63 -5.04
N ALA A 84 13.95 -4.17 -4.06
CA ALA A 84 12.52 -3.94 -4.18
C ALA A 84 12.14 -2.60 -3.57
N ARG A 85 11.01 -2.06 -4.05
CA ARG A 85 10.46 -0.79 -3.56
C ARG A 85 8.95 -0.82 -3.54
N VAL A 86 8.36 -0.23 -2.52
CA VAL A 86 6.94 0.17 -2.49
C VAL A 86 6.89 1.68 -2.42
N THR A 87 6.04 2.28 -3.25
CA THR A 87 5.79 3.73 -3.25
C THR A 87 4.31 3.99 -3.02
N LEU A 88 3.97 4.81 -2.04
CA LEU A 88 2.66 5.41 -1.90
C LEU A 88 2.74 6.85 -2.41
N SER A 89 1.80 7.26 -3.26
CA SER A 89 1.72 8.65 -3.75
C SER A 89 0.42 9.32 -3.37
N ASP A 90 0.43 10.66 -3.26
CA ASP A 90 -0.77 11.48 -3.06
C ASP A 90 -1.56 11.63 -4.37
N LYS A 91 -1.48 10.67 -5.30
CA LYS A 91 -2.27 10.71 -6.53
C LYS A 91 -3.74 10.50 -6.16
N ALA A 92 -4.57 11.53 -6.32
CA ALA A 92 -6.01 11.38 -6.12
C ALA A 92 -6.60 10.46 -7.20
N ILE A 93 -7.10 9.30 -6.79
CA ILE A 93 -7.87 8.41 -7.65
C ILE A 93 -9.33 8.87 -7.70
N ASN A 94 -9.89 9.24 -6.55
CA ASN A 94 -11.21 9.86 -6.45
C ASN A 94 -11.03 11.35 -6.11
N LYS A 95 -11.55 12.23 -6.98
CA LYS A 95 -11.44 13.70 -6.85
C LYS A 95 -12.48 14.29 -5.92
N ASP A 96 -13.51 13.52 -5.57
CA ASP A 96 -14.65 14.00 -4.79
C ASP A 96 -14.30 14.22 -3.31
N TYR A 97 -13.17 13.65 -2.86
CA TYR A 97 -12.72 13.72 -1.47
C TYR A 97 -11.23 14.00 -1.38
N ARG A 98 -10.84 14.81 -0.39
CA ARG A 98 -9.43 15.04 -0.07
C ARG A 98 -8.86 13.78 0.58
N GLN A 99 -7.89 13.15 -0.08
CA GLN A 99 -7.17 12.01 0.47
C GLN A 99 -5.80 12.49 0.96
N GLY A 100 -5.62 12.53 2.28
CA GLY A 100 -4.31 12.77 2.90
C GLY A 100 -3.42 11.54 2.74
N LEU A 101 -2.11 11.73 2.62
CA LEU A 101 -1.15 10.63 2.54
C LEU A 101 -0.73 10.21 3.95
N VAL A 102 -1.29 9.10 4.42
CA VAL A 102 -0.99 8.52 5.75
C VAL A 102 -0.57 7.09 5.54
N THR A 103 0.52 6.72 6.19
CA THR A 103 1.08 5.39 6.14
C THR A 103 2.07 5.23 7.29
N ASP A 104 2.11 4.03 7.85
CA ASP A 104 3.01 3.70 8.95
C ASP A 104 4.15 2.83 8.41
N ALA A 105 3.84 1.57 8.11
CA ALA A 105 4.84 0.57 7.77
C ALA A 105 4.44 -0.31 6.59
N VAL A 106 5.46 -0.89 5.96
CA VAL A 106 5.35 -1.96 4.95
C VAL A 106 6.13 -3.18 5.45
N LYS A 107 5.61 -4.38 5.22
CA LYS A 107 6.32 -5.64 5.45
C LYS A 107 6.29 -6.53 4.21
N TRP A 108 7.37 -7.27 4.01
CA TRP A 108 7.51 -8.27 2.96
C TRP A 108 7.63 -9.64 3.63
N VAL A 109 6.68 -10.54 3.35
CA VAL A 109 6.63 -11.88 3.93
C VAL A 109 7.05 -12.88 2.86
N LYS A 110 8.19 -13.55 3.07
CA LYS A 110 8.69 -14.56 2.12
C LYS A 110 7.73 -15.74 2.05
N ILE A 111 7.35 -16.12 0.84
CA ILE A 111 6.55 -17.32 0.61
C ILE A 111 7.50 -18.49 0.40
N ILE A 112 7.40 -19.49 1.27
CA ILE A 112 8.12 -20.74 1.16
C ILE A 112 7.10 -21.76 0.65
N SER A 113 7.32 -22.33 -0.54
CA SER A 113 6.53 -23.50 -0.93
C SER A 113 6.97 -24.65 -0.04
N SER A 114 6.05 -25.18 0.76
CA SER A 114 6.24 -26.48 1.38
C SER A 114 5.94 -27.54 0.32
N ASP A 115 6.97 -28.03 -0.35
CA ASP A 115 6.88 -29.34 -0.99
C ASP A 115 6.92 -30.36 0.14
N VAL A 116 5.74 -30.88 0.51
CA VAL A 116 5.66 -32.00 1.44
C VAL A 116 5.81 -33.27 0.61
N PHE A 117 6.93 -33.94 0.85
CA PHE A 117 7.32 -35.26 0.34
C PHE A 117 6.35 -36.36 0.79
#